data_AF-A0A3N5XUF6-F1
#
_entry.id   AF-A0A3N5XUF6-F1
#
_cell.length_a   1.000
_cell.length_b   1.000
_cell.length_c   1.000
_cell.angle_alpha   90.00
_cell.angle_beta   90.00
_cell.angle_gamma   90.00
#
_symmetry.space_group_name_H-M   'P 1'
#
loop_
_entity.id
_entity.type
_entity.pdbx_description
1 polymer ?
#
loop_
_entity_poly.entity_id
_entity_poly.type
_entity_poly.pdbx_seq_one_letter_code
_entity_poly.pdbx_strand_id
1 'polypeptide(L)'
;MDLKKFTEKAQEALVGSQELARGMNHPQVDPEHLLTVLVEQPEGVVPGVLRRMNVDPRRVAAAARAALTRRPQVYGAGTPGLSPRLVAIVDLAQAEAA
;
A
#
# COMPACT_ATOMS: atom_id res chain seq x y z
N MET A 1 12.29 5.23 -8.75
CA MET A 1 10.94 4.77 -9.13
C MET A 1 10.41 5.62 -10.28
N ASP A 2 10.18 5.02 -11.45
CA ASP A 2 9.50 5.67 -12.57
C ASP A 2 8.01 5.27 -12.58
N LEU A 3 7.14 6.19 -12.12
CA LEU A 3 5.70 5.96 -12.01
C LEU A 3 5.03 5.66 -13.36
N LYS A 4 5.63 6.08 -14.48
CA LYS A 4 5.08 5.84 -15.83
C LYS A 4 5.12 4.36 -16.23
N LYS A 5 5.92 3.55 -15.53
CA LYS A 5 6.00 2.10 -15.75
C LYS A 5 4.92 1.31 -15.03
N PHE A 6 4.12 1.95 -14.18
CA PHE A 6 3.07 1.30 -13.41
C PHE A 6 1.76 1.35 -14.18
N THR A 7 0.92 0.33 -14.00
CA THR A 7 -0.48 0.38 -14.45
C THR A 7 -1.23 1.51 -13.74
N GLU A 8 -2.32 2.00 -14.34
CA GLU A 8 -3.15 3.05 -13.75
C GLU A 8 -3.62 2.69 -12.34
N LYS A 9 -4.09 1.44 -12.15
CA LYS A 9 -4.49 0.94 -10.82
C LYS A 9 -3.34 0.89 -9.82
N ALA A 10 -2.12 0.57 -10.24
CA ALA A 10 -0.97 0.59 -9.34
C ALA A 10 -0.56 2.03 -8.97
N GLN A 11 -0.68 2.99 -9.90
CA GLN A 11 -0.47 4.41 -9.61
C GLN A 11 -1.52 4.93 -8.62
N GLU A 12 -2.81 4.64 -8.85
CA GLU A 12 -3.91 4.94 -7.92
C GLU A 12 -3.63 4.37 -6.52
N ALA A 13 -3.12 3.13 -6.44
CA ALA A 13 -2.83 2.49 -5.16
C ALA A 13 -1.67 3.18 -4.41
N LEU A 14 -0.63 3.61 -5.13
CA LEU A 14 0.48 4.37 -4.54
C LEU A 14 -0.01 5.71 -3.98
N VAL A 15 -0.84 6.45 -4.72
CA VAL A 15 -1.45 7.70 -4.26
C VAL A 15 -2.35 7.44 -3.05
N GLY A 16 -3.23 6.44 -3.12
CA GLY A 16 -4.09 6.06 -2.01
C GLY A 16 -3.30 5.67 -0.76
N SER A 17 -2.12 5.06 -0.91
CA SER A 17 -1.27 4.68 0.22
C SER A 17 -0.63 5.88 0.93
N GLN A 18 -0.29 6.93 0.17
CA GLN A 18 0.16 8.22 0.72
C GLN A 18 -0.97 8.91 1.48
N GLU A 19 -2.18 8.91 0.91
CA GLU A 19 -3.37 9.47 1.55
C GLU A 19 -3.74 8.74 2.84
N LEU A 20 -3.64 7.40 2.84
CA LEU A 20 -3.86 6.60 4.03
C LEU A 20 -2.81 6.89 5.12
N ALA A 21 -1.53 6.96 4.76
CA ALA A 21 -0.46 7.30 5.70
C ALA A 21 -0.66 8.69 6.31
N ARG A 22 -1.05 9.67 5.48
CA ARG A 22 -1.38 11.03 5.90
C ARG A 22 -2.55 11.04 6.87
N GLY A 23 -3.65 10.36 6.54
CA GLY A 23 -4.83 10.26 7.40
C GLY A 23 -4.57 9.57 8.74
N MET A 24 -3.58 8.68 8.80
CA MET A 24 -3.17 8.00 10.03
C MET A 24 -2.10 8.76 10.84
N ASN A 25 -1.64 9.92 10.38
CA ASN A 25 -0.52 10.68 10.93
C ASN A 25 0.79 9.84 10.98
N HIS A 26 1.03 9.03 9.96
CA HIS A 26 2.28 8.29 9.83
C HIS A 26 3.29 9.11 9.02
N PRO A 27 4.54 9.27 9.49
CA PRO A 27 5.55 10.08 8.79
C PRO A 27 6.06 9.42 7.50
N GLN A 28 5.78 8.13 7.32
CA GLN A 28 6.22 7.34 6.17
C GLN A 28 5.14 6.37 5.67
N VAL A 29 5.11 6.21 4.36
CA VAL A 29 4.36 5.17 3.67
C VAL A 29 5.12 3.86 3.75
N ASP A 30 4.60 2.99 4.59
CA ASP A 30 5.05 1.60 4.73
C ASP A 30 4.27 0.63 3.82
N PRO A 31 4.81 -0.58 3.57
CA PRO A 31 4.15 -1.62 2.77
C PRO A 31 2.72 -1.93 3.19
N GLU A 32 2.44 -1.84 4.49
CA GLU A 32 1.12 -2.12 5.07
C GLU A 32 0.07 -1.13 4.54
N HIS A 33 0.41 0.14 4.26
CA HIS A 33 -0.53 1.07 3.64
C HIS A 33 -0.84 0.70 2.20
N LEU A 34 0.20 0.38 1.42
CA LEU A 34 0.03 -0.02 0.03
C LEU A 34 -0.81 -1.31 -0.05
N LEU A 35 -0.55 -2.27 0.82
CA LEU A 35 -1.32 -3.51 0.91
C LEU A 35 -2.79 -3.24 1.25
N THR A 36 -3.09 -2.39 2.25
CA THR A 36 -4.46 -2.02 2.58
C THR A 36 -5.18 -1.45 1.36
N VAL A 37 -4.55 -0.50 0.66
CA VAL A 37 -5.16 0.14 -0.51
C VAL A 37 -5.35 -0.83 -1.66
N LEU A 38 -4.35 -1.65 -1.99
CA LEU A 38 -4.46 -2.66 -3.05
C LEU A 38 -5.58 -3.68 -2.80
N VAL A 39 -5.74 -4.12 -1.55
CA VAL A 39 -6.73 -5.13 -1.16
C VAL A 39 -8.14 -4.55 -1.08
N GLU A 40 -8.26 -3.25 -0.83
CA GLU A 40 -9.55 -2.53 -0.80
C GLU A 40 -9.88 -1.86 -2.14
N GLN A 41 -8.95 -1.87 -3.11
CA GLN A 41 -9.12 -1.18 -4.38
C GLN A 41 -10.29 -1.74 -5.19
N PRO A 42 -11.31 -0.91 -5.50
CA PRO A 42 -12.38 -1.30 -6.42
C PRO A 42 -11.80 -1.64 -7.79
N GLU A 43 -12.27 -2.75 -8.37
CA GLU A 43 -11.82 -3.22 -9.69
C GLU A 43 -10.31 -3.52 -9.78
N GLY A 44 -9.62 -3.57 -8.63
CA GLY A 44 -8.24 -4.00 -8.54
C GLY A 44 -8.08 -5.51 -8.78
N VAL A 45 -6.90 -5.92 -9.22
CA VAL A 45 -6.59 -7.34 -9.45
C VAL A 45 -6.34 -8.09 -8.14
N VAL A 46 -5.77 -7.42 -7.13
CA VAL A 46 -5.35 -8.03 -5.85
C VAL A 46 -6.49 -8.71 -5.08
N PRO A 47 -7.69 -8.12 -4.92
CA PRO A 47 -8.81 -8.81 -4.28
C PRO A 47 -9.23 -10.09 -5.02
N GLY A 48 -9.14 -10.09 -6.35
CA GLY A 48 -9.42 -11.26 -7.18
C GLY A 48 -8.39 -12.38 -6.98
N VAL A 49 -7.10 -12.03 -6.94
CA VAL A 49 -6.00 -12.97 -6.68
C VAL A 49 -6.17 -13.63 -5.32
N LEU A 50 -6.43 -12.85 -4.27
CA LEU A 50 -6.67 -13.38 -2.92
C LEU A 50 -7.84 -14.35 -2.88
N ARG A 51 -8.97 -14.01 -3.53
CA ARG A 51 -10.13 -14.91 -3.60
C ARG A 51 -9.82 -16.22 -4.32
N ARG A 52 -9.02 -16.19 -5.41
CA ARG A 52 -8.57 -17.41 -6.11
C ARG A 52 -7.68 -18.30 -5.23
N MET A 53 -6.99 -17.71 -4.25
CA MET A 53 -6.22 -18.43 -3.24
C MET A 53 -7.06 -18.89 -2.03
N ASN A 54 -8.39 -18.77 -2.09
CA ASN A 54 -9.32 -19.00 -0.97
C ASN A 54 -9.04 -18.10 0.26
N VAL A 55 -8.50 -16.91 0.03
CA VAL A 55 -8.22 -15.92 1.07
C VAL A 55 -9.26 -14.79 1.04
N ASP A 56 -9.88 -14.57 2.19
CA ASP A 56 -10.62 -13.37 2.63
C ASP A 56 -9.94 -12.02 2.33
N PRO A 57 -10.18 -11.24 1.25
CA PRO A 57 -9.53 -9.93 1.11
C PRO A 57 -9.84 -9.00 2.28
N ARG A 58 -11.05 -9.06 2.85
CA ARG A 58 -11.43 -8.26 4.03
C ARG A 58 -10.60 -8.61 5.25
N ARG A 59 -10.25 -9.89 5.43
CA ARG A 59 -9.38 -10.36 6.51
C ARG A 59 -7.95 -9.84 6.34
N VAL A 60 -7.44 -9.82 5.12
CA VAL A 60 -6.10 -9.26 4.82
C VAL A 60 -6.08 -7.75 5.08
N ALA A 61 -7.09 -7.03 4.61
CA ALA A 61 -7.22 -5.59 4.85
C ALA A 61 -7.29 -5.27 6.36
N ALA A 62 -8.11 -6.02 7.12
CA ALA A 62 -8.20 -5.86 8.57
C ALA A 62 -6.87 -6.13 9.29
N ALA A 63 -6.13 -7.17 8.89
CA ALA A 63 -4.82 -7.47 9.46
C ALA A 63 -3.78 -6.39 9.15
N ALA A 64 -3.75 -5.87 7.91
CA ALA A 64 -2.88 -4.77 7.51
C ALA A 64 -3.20 -3.50 8.31
N ARG A 65 -4.49 -3.14 8.44
CA ARG A 65 -4.93 -2.01 9.26
C ARG A 65 -4.55 -2.17 10.73
N ALA A 66 -4.72 -3.36 11.31
CA ALA A 66 -4.30 -3.65 12.68
C ALA A 66 -2.77 -3.54 12.87
N ALA A 67 -1.97 -3.81 11.83
CA ALA A 67 -0.54 -3.54 11.88
C ALA A 67 -0.24 -2.04 11.89
N LEU A 68 -0.98 -1.26 11.07
CA LEU A 68 -0.85 0.19 11.00
C LEU A 68 -1.25 0.89 12.30
N THR A 69 -2.30 0.43 13.01
CA THR A 69 -2.72 1.06 14.28
C THR A 69 -1.71 0.93 15.41
N ARG A 70 -0.74 0.01 15.30
CA ARG A 70 0.35 -0.16 16.27
C ARG A 70 1.52 0.79 16.01
N ARG A 71 1.50 1.56 14.93
CA ARG A 71 2.59 2.47 14.59
C ARG A 71 2.46 3.79 15.36
N PRO A 72 3.58 4.44 15.70
CA PRO A 72 3.57 5.76 16.28
C PRO A 72 2.96 6.79 15.32
N GLN A 73 2.14 7.68 15.87
CA GLN A 73 1.60 8.84 15.17
C GLN A 73 2.54 10.04 15.38
N VAL A 74 2.83 10.76 14.30
CA VAL A 74 3.71 11.93 14.31
C VAL A 74 2.94 13.12 13.74
N TYR A 75 2.71 14.11 14.60
CA TYR A 75 2.05 15.36 14.23
C TYR A 75 3.06 16.41 13.79
N GLY A 76 2.67 17.27 12.85
CA GLY A 76 3.55 18.31 12.31
C GLY A 76 4.60 17.80 11.32
N ALA A 77 4.59 16.50 10.99
CA ALA A 77 5.31 15.99 9.84
C ALA A 77 4.65 16.49 8.55
N GLY A 78 5.46 16.83 7.55
CA GLY A 78 4.97 17.18 6.21
C GLY A 78 4.38 15.97 5.47
N THR A 79 4.31 16.05 4.13
CA THR A 79 3.85 14.94 3.30
C THR A 79 4.64 13.66 3.59
N PRO A 80 3.98 12.51 3.88
CA PRO A 80 4.67 11.27 4.18
C PRO A 80 5.59 10.82 3.04
N GLY A 81 6.85 10.56 3.36
CA GLY A 81 7.81 9.98 2.41
C GLY A 81 7.62 8.46 2.26
N LEU A 82 8.18 7.86 1.20
CA LEU A 82 8.19 6.39 1.09
C LEU A 82 9.22 5.80 2.07
N SER A 83 8.84 4.74 2.78
CA SER A 83 9.78 4.01 3.64
C SER A 83 10.79 3.20 2.80
N PRO A 84 12.01 2.92 3.31
CA PRO A 84 12.97 2.06 2.63
C PRO A 84 12.42 0.66 2.34
N ARG A 85 11.58 0.12 3.25
CA ARG A 85 10.90 -1.17 3.07
C ARG A 85 9.97 -1.15 1.85
N LEU A 86 9.20 -0.08 1.70
CA LEU A 86 8.29 0.06 0.56
C LEU A 86 9.07 0.23 -0.75
N VAL A 87 10.13 1.03 -0.76
CA VAL A 87 10.98 1.20 -1.94
C VAL A 87 11.54 -0.15 -2.41
N ALA A 88 12.10 -0.95 -1.51
CA ALA A 88 12.64 -2.27 -1.85
C ALA A 88 11.58 -3.23 -2.44
N ILE A 89 10.36 -3.22 -1.89
CA ILE A 89 9.26 -4.06 -2.41
C ILE A 89 8.84 -3.60 -3.81
N VAL A 90 8.75 -2.29 -4.02
CA VAL A 90 8.33 -1.78 -5.32
C VAL A 90 9.41 -2.01 -6.38
N ASP A 91 10.69 -1.85 -6.05
CA ASP A 91 11.79 -2.16 -6.96
C ASP A 91 11.79 -3.65 -7.35
N LEU A 92 11.54 -4.55 -6.39
CA LEU A 92 11.36 -5.99 -6.67
C LEU A 92 10.15 -6.23 -7.58
N ALA A 93 9.02 -5.61 -7.31
CA ALA A 93 7.82 -5.74 -8.14
C ALA A 93 8.04 -5.23 -9.57
N GLN A 94 8.87 -4.18 -9.75
CA GLN A 94 9.26 -3.70 -11.08
C GLN A 94 10.14 -4.70 -11.83
N ALA A 95 11.03 -5.43 -11.14
CA ALA A 95 11.86 -6.46 -11.75
C ALA A 95 11.04 -7.68 -12.21
N GLU A 96 10.02 -8.08 -11.45
CA GLU A 96 9.11 -9.19 -11.80
C GLU A 96 8.16 -8.85 -12.96
N ALA A 97 7.92 -7.56 -13.22
CA ALA A 97 7.04 -7.10 -14.29
C ALA A 97 7.76 -6.91 -15.64
N ALA A 98 9.09 -7.04 -15.66
CA ALA A 98 9.94 -6.88 -16.85
C ALA A 98 10.11 -8.19 -17.62
#